data_AF-A0A3C1I0G5-F1
#
_entry.id   AF-A0A3C1I0G5-F1
#
_cell.length_a   1.000
_cell.length_b   1.000
_cell.length_c   1.000
_cell.angle_alpha   90.00
_cell.angle_beta   90.00
_cell.angle_gamma   90.00
#
_symmetry.space_group_name_H-M   'P 1'
#
loop_
_entity.id
_entity.type
_entity.pdbx_description
1 polymer ?
#
loop_
_entity_poly.entity_id
_entity_poly.type
_entity_poly.pdbx_seq_one_letter_code
_entity_poly.pdbx_strand_id
1 'polypeptide(L)'
;MKNSNGFSVIEAFVSLGILVLVATSFLPLASFVSYEKEALSHKRQIVLLLHDELQSVLMKNDFPTTRKVFLDSVVTTFEFTNTESRLIKGCATWTNIRNRNEEICIYGKQK
;
A
#
# COMPACT_ATOMS: atom_id res chain seq x y z
N MET A 1 -28.14 10.66 -59.34
CA MET A 1 -27.73 11.15 -58.01
C MET A 1 -28.51 10.40 -56.95
N LYS A 2 -27.84 9.65 -56.06
CA LYS A 2 -28.41 9.42 -54.73
C LYS A 2 -27.28 9.58 -53.71
N ASN A 3 -27.23 10.81 -53.19
CA ASN A 3 -26.35 11.20 -52.11
C ASN A 3 -26.80 10.48 -50.83
N SER A 4 -25.97 9.58 -50.30
CA SER A 4 -26.20 8.90 -49.02
C SER A 4 -25.24 9.45 -47.97
N ASN A 5 -25.28 10.77 -47.74
CA ASN A 5 -24.61 11.44 -46.61
C ASN A 5 -25.45 11.27 -45.32
N GLY A 6 -25.64 10.02 -44.88
CA GLY A 6 -26.39 9.70 -43.67
C GLY A 6 -25.71 8.59 -42.91
N PHE A 7 -25.19 8.92 -41.72
CA PHE A 7 -24.60 8.00 -40.77
C PHE A 7 -25.50 6.76 -40.60
N SER A 8 -24.99 5.57 -40.93
CA SER A 8 -25.79 4.35 -40.83
C SER A 8 -26.03 4.02 -39.36
N VAL A 9 -27.26 3.64 -39.00
CA VAL A 9 -27.60 3.23 -37.63
C VAL A 9 -26.67 2.10 -37.14
N ILE A 10 -26.24 1.22 -38.06
CA ILE A 10 -25.28 0.14 -37.77
C ILE A 10 -23.91 0.71 -37.37
N GLU A 11 -23.44 1.75 -38.05
CA GLU A 11 -22.17 2.43 -37.75
C GLU A 11 -22.20 3.09 -36.37
N ALA A 12 -23.35 3.66 -36.00
CA ALA A 12 -23.57 4.19 -34.65
C ALA A 12 -23.51 3.08 -33.58
N PHE A 13 -24.12 1.91 -33.83
CA PHE A 13 -24.06 0.77 -32.90
C PHE A 13 -22.64 0.21 -32.75
N VAL A 14 -21.89 0.10 -33.84
CA VAL A 14 -20.50 -0.35 -33.80
C VAL A 14 -19.64 0.63 -32.98
N SER A 15 -19.79 1.94 -33.22
CA SER A 15 -19.07 2.99 -32.49
C SER A 15 -19.42 2.99 -31.00
N LEU A 16 -20.70 2.84 -30.66
CA LEU A 16 -21.15 2.74 -29.28
C LEU A 16 -20.60 1.48 -28.60
N GLY A 17 -20.56 0.35 -29.29
CA GLY A 17 -19.98 -0.90 -28.79
C GLY A 17 -18.50 -0.75 -28.43
N ILE A 18 -17.72 -0.10 -29.30
CA ILE A 18 -16.31 0.20 -29.02
C ILE A 18 -16.19 1.11 -27.78
N LEU A 19 -17.02 2.15 -27.68
CA LEU A 19 -17.00 3.08 -26.55
C LEU A 19 -17.33 2.37 -25.23
N VAL A 20 -18.32 1.47 -25.22
CA VAL A 20 -18.67 0.68 -24.04
C VAL A 20 -17.55 -0.30 -23.67
N LEU A 21 -16.91 -0.96 -24.63
CA LEU A 21 -15.77 -1.84 -24.37
C LEU A 21 -14.60 -1.10 -23.73
N VAL A 22 -14.30 0.10 -24.24
CA VAL A 22 -13.27 0.97 -23.66
C VAL A 22 -13.65 1.38 -22.25
N ALA A 23 -14.85 1.94 -22.05
CA ALA A 23 -15.32 2.42 -20.75
C ALA A 23 -15.33 1.31 -19.68
N THR A 24 -15.80 0.11 -20.04
CA THR A 24 -15.84 -1.04 -19.12
C THR A 24 -14.46 -1.59 -18.79
N SER A 25 -13.46 -1.42 -19.66
CA SER A 25 -12.07 -1.81 -19.40
C SER A 25 -11.35 -0.80 -18.48
N PHE A 26 -11.65 0.49 -18.60
CA PHE A 26 -11.00 1.54 -17.79
C PHE A 26 -11.46 1.55 -16.32
N LEU A 27 -12.70 1.20 -16.04
CA LEU A 27 -13.24 1.15 -14.67
C LEU A 27 -12.47 0.21 -13.72
N PRO A 28 -12.25 -1.08 -14.04
CA PRO A 28 -11.52 -1.98 -13.15
C PRO A 28 -10.05 -1.57 -12.99
N LEU A 29 -9.43 -0.97 -14.02
CA LEU A 29 -8.06 -0.43 -13.94
C LEU A 29 -7.96 0.69 -12.90
N ALA A 30 -8.89 1.65 -12.92
CA ALA A 30 -8.90 2.75 -11.96
C ALA A 30 -9.14 2.26 -10.52
N SER A 31 -10.01 1.26 -10.34
CA SER A 31 -10.24 0.62 -9.04
C SER A 31 -8.98 -0.07 -8.53
N PHE A 32 -8.31 -0.85 -9.38
CA PHE A 32 -7.07 -1.55 -9.04
C PHE A 32 -5.97 -0.58 -8.60
N VAL A 33 -5.76 0.52 -9.34
CA VAL A 33 -4.76 1.54 -8.99
C VAL A 33 -5.07 2.21 -7.66
N SER A 34 -6.35 2.48 -7.38
CA SER A 34 -6.77 3.10 -6.11
C SER A 34 -6.44 2.19 -4.92
N TYR A 35 -6.69 0.88 -5.08
CA TYR A 35 -6.41 -0.11 -4.06
C TYR A 35 -4.90 -0.32 -3.80
N GLU A 36 -4.06 -0.31 -4.85
CA GLU A 36 -2.60 -0.33 -4.70
C GLU A 36 -2.07 0.93 -3.98
N LYS A 37 -2.66 2.10 -4.26
CA LYS A 37 -2.29 3.36 -3.59
C LYS A 37 -2.62 3.33 -2.11
N GLU A 38 -3.77 2.79 -1.73
CA GLU A 38 -4.18 2.67 -0.33
C GLU A 38 -3.23 1.74 0.44
N ALA A 39 -2.93 0.57 -0.11
CA ALA A 39 -1.96 -0.36 0.48
C ALA A 39 -0.58 0.29 0.67
N LEU A 40 -0.11 1.05 -0.32
CA LEU A 40 1.16 1.78 -0.24
C LEU A 40 1.12 2.88 0.82
N SER A 41 0.00 3.60 0.95
CA SER A 41 -0.19 4.63 1.97
C SER A 41 -0.10 4.04 3.38
N HIS A 42 -0.81 2.94 3.64
CA HIS A 42 -0.76 2.24 4.93
C HIS A 42 0.65 1.78 5.26
N LYS A 43 1.33 1.15 4.30
CA LYS A 43 2.72 0.72 4.46
C LYS A 43 3.63 1.90 4.83
N ARG A 44 3.45 3.07 4.19
CA ARG A 44 4.22 4.27 4.49
C ARG A 44 3.98 4.77 5.91
N GLN A 45 2.74 4.79 6.39
CA GLN A 45 2.42 5.19 7.77
C GLN A 45 3.08 4.25 8.79
N ILE A 46 3.02 2.93 8.56
CA ILE A 46 3.66 1.94 9.43
C ILE A 46 5.18 2.15 9.49
N VAL A 47 5.82 2.42 8.35
CA VAL A 47 7.27 2.69 8.31
C VAL A 47 7.64 3.97 9.05
N LEU A 48 6.84 5.03 8.93
CA LEU A 48 7.08 6.28 9.65
C LEU A 48 6.99 6.06 11.17
N LEU A 49 5.97 5.34 11.63
CA LEU A 49 5.81 5.04 13.04
C LEU A 49 6.89 4.09 13.56
N LEU A 50 7.28 3.09 12.76
CA LEU A 50 8.41 2.22 13.09
C LEU A 50 9.70 3.03 13.26
N HIS A 51 9.92 4.04 12.41
CA HIS A 51 11.06 4.94 12.51
C HIS A 51 11.03 5.79 13.78
N ASP A 52 9.89 6.40 14.10
CA ASP A 52 9.71 7.21 15.31
C ASP A 52 9.90 6.38 16.59
N GLU A 53 9.32 5.18 16.63
CA GLU A 53 9.49 4.24 17.75
C GLU A 53 10.93 3.75 17.86
N LEU A 54 11.59 3.43 16.74
CA LEU A 54 13.01 3.05 16.74
C LEU A 54 13.87 4.18 17.32
N GLN A 55 13.61 5.43 16.94
CA GLN A 55 14.35 6.58 17.46
C GLN A 55 14.14 6.73 18.98
N SER A 56 12.92 6.56 19.47
CA SER A 56 12.61 6.56 20.91
C SER A 56 13.35 5.43 21.65
N VAL A 57 13.35 4.21 21.10
CA VAL A 57 14.06 3.05 21.65
C VAL A 57 15.57 3.26 21.69
N LEU A 58 16.16 3.82 20.62
CA LEU A 58 17.58 4.16 20.55
C LEU A 58 17.99 5.20 21.61
N MET A 59 17.11 6.14 21.95
CA MET A 59 17.38 7.17 22.97
C MET A 59 17.23 6.63 24.40
N LYS A 60 16.24 5.77 24.64
CA LYS A 60 15.95 5.23 25.98
C LYS A 60 16.75 3.98 26.34
N ASN A 61 17.38 3.35 25.35
CA ASN A 61 18.01 2.03 25.47
C ASN A 61 17.04 0.94 26.00
N ASP A 62 15.77 1.06 25.63
CA ASP A 62 14.69 0.18 26.09
C ASP A 62 14.47 -0.95 25.08
N PHE A 63 15.37 -1.95 25.10
CA PHE A 63 15.33 -3.11 24.22
C PHE A 63 15.93 -4.36 24.91
N PRO A 64 15.49 -5.59 24.57
CA PRO A 64 14.47 -5.92 23.57
C PRO A 64 13.05 -5.59 24.02
N THR A 65 12.21 -5.12 23.11
CA THR A 65 10.80 -4.80 23.40
C THR A 65 9.88 -5.15 22.23
N THR A 66 8.68 -5.60 22.55
CA THR A 66 7.62 -5.88 21.58
C THR A 66 6.40 -5.06 21.94
N ARG A 67 5.90 -4.27 20.98
CA ARG A 67 4.73 -3.41 21.18
C ARG A 67 3.71 -3.70 20.09
N LYS A 68 2.46 -3.95 20.50
CA LYS A 68 1.33 -4.00 19.57
C LYS A 68 0.66 -2.65 19.54
N VAL A 69 0.45 -2.13 18.33
CA VAL A 69 -0.22 -0.85 18.09
C VAL A 69 -1.38 -1.09 17.14
N PHE A 70 -2.49 -0.43 17.41
CA PHE A 70 -3.65 -0.45 16.54
C PHE A 70 -3.58 0.74 15.59
N LEU A 71 -3.45 0.46 14.29
CA LEU A 71 -3.21 1.45 13.23
C LEU A 71 -4.23 1.25 12.12
N ASP A 72 -5.09 2.24 11.90
CA ASP A 72 -6.10 2.24 10.83
C ASP A 72 -6.84 0.89 10.70
N SER A 73 -7.31 0.39 11.85
CA SER A 73 -8.03 -0.89 11.99
C SER A 73 -7.20 -2.17 11.81
N VAL A 74 -5.87 -2.06 11.71
CA VAL A 74 -4.93 -3.19 11.63
C VAL A 74 -4.08 -3.26 12.89
N VAL A 75 -3.94 -4.47 13.46
CA VAL A 75 -2.99 -4.73 14.54
C VAL A 75 -1.59 -4.85 13.94
N THR A 76 -0.72 -3.90 14.26
CA THR A 76 0.69 -3.93 13.88
C THR A 76 1.53 -4.30 15.08
N THR A 77 2.42 -5.28 14.94
CA THR A 77 3.37 -5.68 15.98
C THR A 77 4.74 -5.14 15.64
N PHE A 78 5.27 -4.29 16.50
CA PHE A 78 6.63 -3.77 16.46
C PHE A 78 7.53 -4.59 17.37
N GLU A 79 8.68 -5.00 16.87
CA GLU A 79 9.69 -5.76 17.60
C GLU A 79 11.05 -5.10 17.44
N PHE A 80 11.73 -4.85 18.56
CA PHE A 80 13.06 -4.25 18.58
C PHE A 80 14.06 -5.21 19.21
N THR A 81 15.10 -5.56 18.45
CA THR A 81 16.15 -6.50 18.87
C THR A 81 17.54 -5.88 18.68
N ASN A 82 18.45 -6.16 19.62
CA ASN A 82 19.85 -5.77 19.49
C ASN A 82 20.59 -6.81 18.65
N THR A 83 21.31 -6.36 17.63
CA THR A 83 22.23 -7.19 16.84
C THR A 83 23.66 -6.94 17.31
N GLU A 84 24.52 -7.96 17.30
CA GLU A 84 25.89 -7.96 17.85
C GLU A 84 26.81 -6.79 17.38
N SER A 85 26.42 -6.07 16.33
CA SER A 85 27.17 -4.96 15.71
C SER A 85 26.83 -3.55 16.24
N ARG A 86 26.24 -3.40 17.44
CA ARG A 86 25.71 -2.11 17.97
C ARG A 86 24.59 -1.51 17.10
N LEU A 87 23.88 -2.36 16.37
CA LEU A 87 22.72 -2.00 15.58
C LEU A 87 21.46 -2.51 16.27
N ILE A 88 20.44 -1.67 16.32
CA ILE A 88 19.09 -2.08 16.74
C ILE A 88 18.29 -2.35 15.48
N LYS A 89 17.71 -3.55 15.39
CA LYS A 89 16.77 -3.94 14.34
C LYS A 89 15.36 -3.71 14.87
N GLY A 90 14.61 -2.82 14.23
CA GLY A 90 13.19 -2.62 14.47
C GLY A 90 12.39 -3.24 13.32
N CYS A 91 11.52 -4.21 13.61
CA CYS A 91 10.64 -4.84 12.62
C CYS A 91 9.19 -4.54 12.93
N ALA A 92 8.39 -4.26 11.90
CA ALA A 92 6.95 -4.15 11.98
C ALA A 92 6.31 -5.29 11.19
N THR A 93 5.36 -5.99 11.81
CA THR A 93 4.57 -7.05 11.18
C THR A 93 3.09 -6.71 11.26
N TRP A 94 2.38 -6.83 10.14
CA TRP A 94 0.95 -6.54 10.07
C TRP A 94 0.28 -7.38 8.99
N THR A 95 -1.04 -7.52 9.08
CA THR A 95 -1.85 -8.11 8.01
C THR A 95 -2.39 -6.99 7.12
N ASN A 96 -1.96 -6.96 5.86
CA ASN A 96 -2.38 -5.97 4.87
C ASN A 96 -3.86 -6.16 4.47
N ILE A 97 -4.47 -5.15 3.82
CA ILE A 97 -5.81 -5.16 3.23
C ILE A 97 -6.07 -6.32 2.25
N ARG A 98 -4.98 -6.94 1.74
CA ARG A 98 -5.00 -8.16 0.92
C ARG A 98 -5.03 -9.47 1.72
N ASN A 99 -5.19 -9.39 3.04
CA ASN A 99 -5.08 -10.51 3.98
C ASN A 99 -3.73 -11.25 3.87
N ARG A 100 -2.66 -10.50 3.62
CA ARG A 100 -1.28 -11.01 3.57
C ARG A 100 -0.50 -10.45 4.74
N ASN A 101 0.27 -11.29 5.42
CA ASN A 101 1.20 -10.83 6.44
C ASN A 101 2.41 -10.20 5.75
N GLU A 102 2.65 -8.92 6.04
CA GLU A 102 3.82 -8.18 5.61
C GLU A 102 4.74 -7.92 6.79
N GLU A 103 6.03 -7.89 6.50
CA GLU A 103 7.07 -7.51 7.44
C GLU A 103 7.94 -6.43 6.79
N ILE A 104 8.32 -5.43 7.57
CA ILE A 104 9.37 -4.49 7.21
C ILE A 104 10.31 -4.27 8.39
N CYS A 105 11.61 -4.34 8.13
CA CYS A 105 12.63 -4.09 9.14
C CYS A 105 13.51 -2.92 8.75
N ILE A 106 13.84 -2.09 9.73
CA ILE A 106 14.79 -0.99 9.62
C ILE A 106 15.86 -1.13 10.70
N TYR A 107 17.03 -0.55 10.45
CA TYR A 107 18.18 -0.64 11.33
C TYR A 107 18.59 0.75 11.79
N GLY A 108 18.92 0.88 13.07
CA GLY A 108 19.43 2.10 13.67
C GLY A 108 20.74 1.85 14.39
N LYS A 109 21.71 2.75 14.21
CA LYS A 109 22.98 2.69 14.93
C LYS A 109 22.84 3.42 16.26
N GLN A 110 23.21 2.76 17.34
CA GLN A 110 23.30 3.39 18.66
C GLN A 110 24.47 4.39 18.66
N LYS A 111 24.21 5.63 19.06
CA LYS A 111 25.20 6.71 19.07
C LYS A 111 26.12 6.61 20.29
#